data_AF-K6YHV6-F1
#
_entry.id   AF-K6YHV6-F1
#
_cell.length_a   1.000
_cell.length_b   1.000
_cell.length_c   1.000
_cell.angle_alpha   90.00
_cell.angle_beta   90.00
_cell.angle_gamma   90.00
#
_symmetry.space_group_name_H-M   'P 1'
#
loop_
_entity.id
_entity.type
_entity.pdbx_description
1 polymer ?
#
loop_
_entity_poly.entity_id
_entity_poly.type
_entity_poly.pdbx_seq_one_letter_code
_entity_poly.pdbx_strand_id
1 'polypeptide(L)'
;MKWIFWTLLLLSFILINEITVQWLLAINIGGYEAHPGFERAIQNFTLDSFLFSSSFRLIPYSVLSAIALFSNLKNSTAGKIALSCSLAAISAFHFWGYWSMQHSLFTSEHTTSTAGLDILFIPIYAVWISTIAGGLAYGSTKIMKLS
;
A
#
# COMPACT_ATOMS: atom_id res chain seq x y z
N MET A 1 -12.96 9.08 15.42
CA MET A 1 -12.60 7.99 14.49
C MET A 1 -12.62 6.68 15.25
N LYS A 2 -13.17 5.60 14.68
CA LYS A 2 -13.23 4.30 15.37
C LYS A 2 -11.86 3.60 15.32
N TRP A 3 -11.60 2.71 16.27
CA TRP A 3 -10.40 1.84 16.31
C TRP A 3 -10.14 1.11 14.99
N ILE A 4 -11.21 0.75 14.27
CA ILE A 4 -11.14 0.08 12.96
C ILE A 4 -10.20 0.78 11.96
N PHE A 5 -10.19 2.12 11.89
CA PHE A 5 -9.34 2.84 10.94
C PHE A 5 -7.86 2.62 11.26
N TRP A 6 -7.49 2.74 12.54
CA TRP A 6 -6.11 2.57 13.00
C TRP A 6 -5.65 1.13 12.85
N THR A 7 -6.53 0.17 13.15
CA THR A 7 -6.27 -1.26 12.93
C THR A 7 -6.04 -1.55 11.45
N LEU A 8 -6.89 -1.04 10.56
CA LEU A 8 -6.73 -1.21 9.12
C LEU A 8 -5.45 -0.53 8.61
N LEU A 9 -5.12 0.66 9.12
CA LEU A 9 -3.89 1.37 8.76
C LEU A 9 -2.66 0.53 9.11
N LEU A 10 -2.61 -0.01 10.32
CA LEU A 10 -1.51 -0.86 10.78
C LEU A 10 -1.44 -2.17 9.98
N LEU A 11 -2.58 -2.85 9.78
CA LEU A 11 -2.63 -4.09 9.01
C LEU A 11 -2.20 -3.88 7.56
N SER A 12 -2.64 -2.80 6.91
CA SER A 12 -2.18 -2.46 5.55
C SER A 12 -0.67 -2.25 5.51
N PHE A 13 -0.08 -1.56 6.48
CA PHE A 13 1.37 -1.36 6.53
C PHE A 13 2.14 -2.67 6.71
N ILE A 14 1.66 -3.55 7.60
CA ILE A 14 2.31 -4.82 7.93
C ILE A 14 2.16 -5.82 6.78
N LEU A 15 0.94 -6.00 6.26
CA LEU A 15 0.62 -7.06 5.31
C LEU A 15 0.96 -6.69 3.87
N ILE A 16 0.86 -5.40 3.50
CA ILE A 16 1.11 -4.97 2.12
C ILE A 16 2.57 -4.55 2.01
N ASN A 17 3.43 -5.55 1.86
CA ASN A 17 4.86 -5.38 1.67
C ASN A 17 5.37 -6.21 0.48
N GLU A 18 6.59 -5.94 0.05
CA GLU A 18 7.22 -6.56 -1.09
C GLU A 18 7.32 -8.09 -0.97
N ILE A 19 7.52 -8.64 0.24
CA ILE A 19 7.63 -10.09 0.46
C ILE A 19 6.27 -10.76 0.31
N THR A 20 5.24 -10.16 0.92
CA THR A 20 3.88 -10.72 0.89
C THR A 20 3.34 -10.69 -0.53
N VAL A 21 3.60 -9.62 -1.28
CA VAL A 21 3.20 -9.53 -2.68
C VAL A 21 3.99 -10.52 -3.54
N GLN A 22 5.29 -10.68 -3.32
CA GLN A 22 6.11 -11.68 -4.03
C GLN A 22 5.63 -13.11 -3.76
N TRP A 23 5.23 -13.39 -2.52
CA TRP A 23 4.66 -14.67 -2.12
C TRP A 23 3.34 -14.95 -2.85
N LEU A 24 2.45 -13.95 -2.91
CA LEU A 24 1.20 -14.07 -3.66
C LEU A 24 1.44 -14.24 -5.15
N LEU A 25 2.43 -13.56 -5.74
CA LEU A 25 2.84 -13.76 -7.13
C LEU A 25 3.36 -15.18 -7.36
N ALA A 26 4.19 -15.71 -6.46
CA ALA A 26 4.71 -17.07 -6.56
C ALA A 26 3.57 -18.09 -6.62
N ILE A 27 2.54 -17.93 -5.79
CA ILE A 27 1.36 -18.82 -5.79
C ILE A 27 0.52 -18.63 -7.07
N ASN A 28 0.10 -17.39 -7.35
CA ASN A 28 -0.93 -17.12 -8.35
C ASN A 28 -0.41 -17.13 -9.78
N ILE A 29 0.85 -16.73 -10.00
CA ILE A 29 1.47 -16.60 -11.32
C ILE A 29 2.56 -17.66 -11.50
N GLY A 30 3.39 -17.86 -10.48
CA GLY A 30 4.49 -18.81 -10.53
C GLY A 30 4.08 -20.29 -10.40
N GLY A 31 2.83 -20.58 -10.05
CA GLY A 31 2.33 -21.95 -9.87
C GLY A 31 2.91 -22.68 -8.65
N TYR A 32 3.49 -21.96 -7.69
CA TYR A 32 4.04 -22.55 -6.48
C TYR A 32 2.93 -22.89 -5.48
N GLU A 33 3.11 -23.97 -4.73
CA GLU A 33 2.33 -24.20 -3.52
C GLU A 33 2.69 -23.16 -2.44
N ALA A 34 1.83 -23.00 -1.43
CA ALA A 34 1.94 -21.92 -0.45
C ALA A 34 3.29 -21.90 0.28
N HIS A 35 3.79 -23.04 0.77
CA HIS A 35 5.05 -23.10 1.52
C HIS A 35 6.28 -22.94 0.61
N PRO A 36 6.45 -23.70 -0.48
CA PRO A 36 7.53 -23.47 -1.45
C PRO A 36 7.54 -22.06 -2.04
N GLY A 37 6.35 -21.48 -2.28
CA GLY A 37 6.22 -20.10 -2.74
C GLY A 37 6.71 -19.08 -1.70
N PHE A 38 6.51 -19.36 -0.40
CA PHE A 38 7.02 -18.50 0.66
C PHE A 38 8.54 -18.57 0.74
N GLU A 39 9.12 -19.77 0.69
CA GLU A 39 10.59 -19.94 0.62
C GLU A 39 11.18 -19.19 -0.58
N ARG A 40 10.52 -19.26 -1.74
CA ARG A 40 10.91 -18.52 -2.94
C ARG A 40 10.83 -16.99 -2.73
N ALA A 41 9.84 -16.49 -2.00
CA ALA A 41 9.69 -15.07 -1.74
C ALA A 41 10.77 -14.51 -0.80
N ILE A 42 11.21 -15.31 0.18
CA ILE A 42 12.22 -14.88 1.17
C ILE A 42 13.66 -15.24 0.80
N GLN A 43 13.90 -15.93 -0.31
CA GLN A 43 15.24 -16.45 -0.67
C GLN A 43 16.36 -15.38 -0.70
N ASN A 44 16.00 -14.14 -1.05
CA ASN A 44 16.92 -12.99 -1.14
C ASN A 44 16.66 -11.97 -0.02
N PHE A 45 15.91 -12.35 1.01
CA PHE A 45 15.59 -11.47 2.11
C PHE A 45 16.86 -11.08 2.88
N THR A 46 17.02 -9.77 3.09
CA THR A 46 17.91 -9.25 4.11
C THR A 46 17.14 -8.29 4.99
N LEU A 47 17.46 -8.27 6.29
CA LEU A 47 16.82 -7.37 7.23
C LEU A 47 17.05 -5.90 6.84
N ASP A 48 18.26 -5.57 6.39
CA ASP A 48 18.62 -4.21 6.00
C ASP A 48 17.81 -3.72 4.80
N SER A 49 17.68 -4.53 3.75
CA SER A 49 16.86 -4.16 2.58
C SER A 49 15.38 -4.03 2.94
N PHE A 50 14.88 -4.91 3.81
CA PHE A 50 13.49 -4.86 4.26
C PHE A 50 13.20 -3.61 5.12
N LEU A 51 14.09 -3.26 6.04
CA LEU A 51 13.95 -2.05 6.86
C LEU A 51 14.07 -0.79 6.00
N PHE A 52 14.99 -0.78 5.03
CA PHE A 52 15.12 0.30 4.06
C PHE A 52 13.81 0.50 3.27
N SER A 53 13.29 -0.55 2.63
CA SER A 53 12.00 -0.52 1.93
C SER A 53 10.84 -0.09 2.84
N SER A 54 10.79 -0.65 4.05
CA SER A 54 9.76 -0.34 5.05
C SER A 54 9.75 1.13 5.45
N SER A 55 10.93 1.79 5.50
CA SER A 55 11.04 3.21 5.83
C SER A 55 10.34 4.10 4.80
N PHE A 56 10.46 3.78 3.50
CA PHE A 56 9.74 4.49 2.44
C PHE A 56 8.25 4.16 2.46
N ARG A 57 7.90 2.88 2.59
CA ARG A 57 6.50 2.44 2.72
C ARG A 57 5.77 3.13 3.87
N LEU A 58 6.46 3.41 4.97
CA LEU A 58 5.91 4.08 6.15
C LEU A 58 5.47 5.53 5.88
N ILE A 59 6.06 6.22 4.90
CA ILE A 59 5.80 7.64 4.59
C ILE A 59 4.30 7.91 4.36
N PRO A 60 3.61 7.29 3.38
CA PRO A 60 2.20 7.56 3.12
C PRO A 60 1.29 7.24 4.32
N TYR A 61 1.58 6.19 5.09
CA TYR A 61 0.81 5.85 6.30
C TYR A 61 1.04 6.87 7.42
N SER A 62 2.26 7.37 7.58
CA SER A 62 2.60 8.42 8.56
C SER A 62 1.95 9.76 8.20
N VAL A 63 1.99 10.15 6.93
CA VAL A 63 1.31 11.35 6.42
C VAL A 63 -0.19 11.25 6.67
N LEU A 64 -0.82 10.13 6.29
CA LEU A 64 -2.24 9.93 6.52
C LEU A 64 -2.59 9.93 8.02
N SER A 65 -1.74 9.32 8.86
CA SER A 65 -1.89 9.32 10.32
C SER A 65 -1.82 10.74 10.89
N ALA A 66 -0.86 11.55 10.44
CA ALA A 66 -0.75 12.95 10.85
C ALA A 66 -2.00 13.75 10.46
N ILE A 67 -2.48 13.61 9.22
CA ILE A 67 -3.72 14.27 8.77
C ILE A 67 -4.90 13.81 9.64
N ALA A 68 -5.03 12.51 9.89
CA ALA A 68 -6.07 11.94 10.74
C ALA A 68 -6.03 12.49 12.18
N LEU A 69 -4.83 12.65 12.76
CA LEU A 69 -4.66 13.11 14.15
C LEU A 69 -4.87 14.62 14.29
N PHE A 70 -4.29 15.40 13.39
CA PHE A 70 -4.19 16.85 13.53
C PHE A 70 -5.25 17.64 12.76
N SER A 71 -6.01 17.02 11.85
CA SER A 71 -7.14 17.68 11.19
C SER A 71 -8.49 17.42 11.88
N ASN A 72 -9.49 18.23 11.52
CA ASN A 72 -10.88 18.03 11.94
C ASN A 72 -11.65 16.99 11.09
N LEU A 73 -11.01 16.34 10.11
CA LEU A 73 -11.67 15.40 9.21
C LEU A 73 -12.30 14.22 9.97
N LYS A 74 -11.62 13.74 11.02
CA LYS A 74 -12.08 12.62 11.87
C LYS A 74 -13.41 12.88 12.59
N ASN A 75 -13.86 14.13 12.66
CA ASN A 75 -15.07 14.54 13.37
C ASN A 75 -16.33 14.53 12.48
N SER A 76 -16.17 14.53 11.16
CA SER A 76 -17.30 14.52 10.21
C SER A 76 -17.44 13.16 9.50
N THR A 77 -18.64 12.83 9.04
CA THR A 77 -18.88 11.62 8.24
C THR A 77 -18.09 11.66 6.93
N ALA A 78 -18.19 12.77 6.19
CA ALA A 78 -17.44 13.03 4.97
C ALA A 78 -15.92 12.88 5.16
N GLY A 79 -15.36 13.45 6.24
CA GLY A 79 -13.93 13.35 6.52
C GLY A 79 -13.48 11.94 6.91
N LYS A 80 -14.30 11.16 7.63
CA LYS A 80 -14.01 9.73 7.90
C LYS A 80 -14.01 8.90 6.60
N ILE A 81 -14.95 9.16 5.70
CA ILE A 81 -15.00 8.50 4.38
C ILE A 81 -13.75 8.88 3.59
N ALA A 82 -13.39 10.16 3.53
CA ALA A 82 -12.19 10.64 2.86
C ALA A 82 -10.90 9.96 3.37
N LEU A 83 -10.70 9.91 4.69
CA LEU A 83 -9.56 9.21 5.30
C LEU A 83 -9.54 7.72 4.97
N SER A 84 -10.70 7.07 4.96
CA SER A 84 -10.82 5.64 4.63
C SER A 84 -10.51 5.38 3.15
N CYS A 85 -10.99 6.23 2.25
CA CYS A 85 -10.66 6.17 0.83
C CYS A 85 -9.18 6.42 0.57
N SER A 86 -8.55 7.38 1.27
CA SER A 86 -7.10 7.58 1.20
C SER A 86 -6.34 6.34 1.65
N LEU A 87 -6.72 5.70 2.77
CA LEU A 87 -6.09 4.47 3.23
C LEU A 87 -6.25 3.32 2.22
N ALA A 88 -7.46 3.16 1.67
CA ALA A 88 -7.72 2.15 0.64
C ALA A 88 -6.87 2.40 -0.61
N ALA A 89 -6.72 3.65 -1.03
CA ALA A 89 -5.89 4.03 -2.17
C ALA A 89 -4.40 3.75 -1.92
N ILE A 90 -3.86 4.07 -0.73
CA ILE A 90 -2.48 3.70 -0.36
C ILE A 90 -2.30 2.19 -0.44
N SER A 91 -3.22 1.44 0.16
CA SER A 91 -3.16 -0.02 0.26
C SER A 91 -3.18 -0.66 -1.13
N ALA A 92 -4.15 -0.27 -1.96
CA ALA A 92 -4.29 -0.78 -3.32
C ALA A 92 -3.10 -0.40 -4.21
N PHE A 93 -2.61 0.84 -4.10
CA PHE A 93 -1.47 1.30 -4.91
C PHE A 93 -0.16 0.62 -4.51
N HIS A 94 0.10 0.42 -3.21
CA HIS A 94 1.25 -0.37 -2.77
C HIS A 94 1.17 -1.81 -3.28
N PHE A 95 0.01 -2.46 -3.11
CA PHE A 95 -0.18 -3.83 -3.55
C PHE A 95 0.05 -3.95 -5.07
N TRP A 96 -0.62 -3.11 -5.85
CA TRP A 96 -0.50 -3.08 -7.30
C TRP A 96 0.91 -2.74 -7.77
N GLY A 97 1.54 -1.74 -7.14
CA GLY A 97 2.91 -1.32 -7.47
C GLY A 97 3.91 -2.46 -7.25
N TYR A 98 3.89 -3.09 -6.07
CA TYR A 98 4.79 -4.22 -5.80
C TYR A 98 4.48 -5.42 -6.70
N TRP A 99 3.21 -5.64 -7.02
CA TRP A 99 2.81 -6.71 -7.93
C TRP A 99 3.43 -6.48 -9.30
N SER A 100 3.24 -5.29 -9.87
CA SER A 100 3.80 -4.93 -11.17
C SER A 100 5.33 -4.96 -11.17
N MET A 101 5.96 -4.48 -10.10
CA MET A 101 7.42 -4.47 -9.94
C MET A 101 8.02 -5.88 -10.01
N GLN A 102 7.34 -6.87 -9.45
CA GLN A 102 7.84 -8.23 -9.28
C GLN A 102 7.24 -9.24 -10.26
N HIS A 103 6.21 -8.87 -11.02
CA HIS A 103 5.47 -9.77 -11.90
C HIS A 103 6.38 -10.54 -12.86
N SER A 104 7.33 -9.84 -13.50
CA SER A 104 8.29 -10.42 -14.45
C SER A 104 9.19 -11.51 -13.84
N LEU A 105 9.35 -11.56 -12.52
CA LEU A 105 10.12 -12.62 -11.84
C LEU A 105 9.44 -14.01 -11.95
N PHE A 106 8.16 -14.04 -12.31
CA PHE A 106 7.34 -15.24 -12.40
C PHE A 106 6.76 -15.46 -13.80
N THR A 107 7.16 -14.66 -14.79
CA THR A 107 6.74 -14.80 -16.19
C THR A 107 7.95 -14.88 -17.12
N SER A 108 7.70 -15.03 -18.43
CA SER A 108 8.76 -14.96 -19.45
C SER A 108 9.16 -13.52 -19.81
N GLU A 109 8.61 -12.51 -19.12
CA GLU A 109 8.90 -11.11 -19.37
C GLU A 109 10.29 -10.72 -18.84
N HIS A 110 10.97 -9.80 -19.51
CA HIS A 110 12.24 -9.28 -19.02
C HIS A 110 12.03 -8.30 -17.86
N THR A 111 12.62 -8.60 -16.70
CA THR A 111 12.73 -7.65 -15.60
C THR A 111 13.70 -6.54 -15.99
N THR A 112 13.24 -5.29 -15.94
CA THR A 112 14.10 -4.13 -16.23
C THR A 112 15.10 -3.91 -15.09
N SER A 113 16.29 -3.42 -15.42
CA SER A 113 17.31 -3.07 -14.41
C SER A 113 16.85 -1.95 -13.46
N THR A 114 15.82 -1.19 -13.84
CA THR A 114 15.25 -0.11 -13.05
C THR A 114 14.06 -0.53 -12.19
N ALA A 115 13.52 -1.75 -12.34
CA ALA A 115 12.38 -2.22 -11.54
C ALA A 115 12.64 -2.13 -10.03
N GLY A 116 13.90 -2.33 -9.60
CA GLY A 116 14.28 -2.17 -8.19
C GLY A 116 14.10 -0.75 -7.64
N LEU A 117 14.13 0.29 -8.50
CA LEU A 117 13.88 1.68 -8.07
C LEU A 117 12.42 1.91 -7.69
N ASP A 118 11.49 1.08 -8.17
CA ASP A 118 10.07 1.22 -7.87
C ASP A 118 9.80 1.04 -6.37
N ILE A 119 10.68 0.35 -5.65
CA ILE A 119 10.60 0.22 -4.18
C ILE A 119 10.63 1.58 -3.47
N LEU A 120 11.27 2.59 -4.08
CA LEU A 120 11.32 3.97 -3.59
C LEU A 120 10.15 4.80 -4.08
N PHE A 121 9.81 4.67 -5.37
CA PHE A 121 8.84 5.53 -6.03
C PHE A 121 7.39 5.14 -5.74
N ILE A 122 7.08 3.85 -5.57
CA ILE A 122 5.71 3.40 -5.26
C ILE A 122 5.19 4.09 -3.99
N PRO A 123 5.90 4.10 -2.84
CA PRO A 123 5.42 4.80 -1.65
C PRO A 123 5.30 6.33 -1.82
N ILE A 124 6.20 6.96 -2.60
CA ILE A 124 6.15 8.39 -2.87
C ILE A 124 4.91 8.76 -3.67
N TYR A 125 4.61 8.00 -4.74
CA TYR A 125 3.41 8.22 -5.54
C TYR A 125 2.12 7.89 -4.77
N ALA A 126 2.16 6.94 -3.83
CA ALA A 126 1.02 6.62 -2.98
C ALA A 126 0.53 7.83 -2.17
N VAL A 127 1.40 8.77 -1.78
CA VAL A 127 1.01 10.01 -1.10
C VAL A 127 0.07 10.83 -1.98
N TRP A 128 0.44 11.05 -3.25
CA TRP A 128 -0.37 11.81 -4.20
C TRP A 128 -1.70 11.12 -4.52
N ILE A 129 -1.64 9.82 -4.82
CA ILE A 129 -2.82 9.01 -5.13
C ILE A 129 -3.81 9.02 -3.94
N SER A 130 -3.31 8.89 -2.71
CA SER A 130 -4.14 8.95 -1.51
C SER A 130 -4.81 10.31 -1.30
N THR A 131 -4.11 11.39 -1.67
CA THR A 131 -4.62 12.76 -1.55
C THR A 131 -5.74 12.99 -2.55
N ILE A 132 -5.56 12.55 -3.80
CA ILE A 132 -6.59 12.63 -4.84
C ILE A 132 -7.81 11.81 -4.45
N ALA A 133 -7.62 10.55 -4.04
CA ALA A 133 -8.72 9.68 -3.63
C ALA A 133 -9.51 10.24 -2.44
N GLY A 134 -8.82 10.74 -1.41
CA GLY A 134 -9.45 11.37 -0.25
C GLY A 134 -10.18 12.65 -0.60
N GLY A 135 -9.58 13.51 -1.42
CA GLY A 135 -10.17 14.76 -1.89
C GLY A 135 -11.45 14.54 -2.70
N LEU A 136 -11.42 13.59 -3.65
CA LEU A 136 -12.58 13.20 -4.44
C LEU A 136 -13.70 12.61 -3.57
N ALA A 137 -13.36 11.74 -2.63
CA ALA A 137 -14.33 11.17 -1.70
C ALA A 137 -14.98 12.24 -0.80
N TYR A 138 -14.19 13.19 -0.30
CA TYR A 138 -14.70 14.31 0.47
C TYR A 138 -15.63 15.20 -0.36
N GLY A 139 -15.23 15.56 -1.58
CA GLY A 139 -16.07 16.36 -2.49
C GLY A 139 -17.38 15.65 -2.86
N SER A 140 -17.31 14.36 -3.17
CA SER A 140 -18.49 13.56 -3.55
C SER A 140 -19.50 13.45 -2.41
N THR A 141 -19.03 13.20 -1.18
CA THR A 141 -19.92 13.11 0.00
C THR A 141 -20.62 14.43 0.30
N LYS A 142 -19.96 15.57 0.06
CA LYS A 142 -20.57 16.90 0.16
C LYS A 142 -21.64 17.14 -0.90
N ILE A 143 -21.38 16.75 -2.15
CA ILE A 143 -22.37 16.85 -3.25
C ILE A 143 -23.61 15.99 -2.95
N MET A 144 -23.40 14.78 -2.43
CA MET A 144 -24.46 13.83 -2.11
C MET A 144 -25.22 14.15 -0.80
N LYS A 145 -24.87 15.25 -0.10
CA LYS A 145 -25.44 15.63 1.21
C LYS A 145 -25.35 14.54 2.28
N LEU A 146 -24.31 13.70 2.22
CA LEU A 146 -23.98 12.75 3.27
C LEU A 146 -23.25 13.52 4.39
N SER A 147 -24.01 14.26 5.21
CA SER A 147 -23.47 15.00 6.37
C SER A 147 -23.50 14.16 7.65
#